data_AF-A0A402BJR7-F1
#
_entry.id   AF-A0A402BJR7-F1
#
_cell.length_a   1.000
_cell.length_b   1.000
_cell.length_c   1.000
_cell.angle_alpha   90.00
_cell.angle_beta   90.00
_cell.angle_gamma   90.00
#
_symmetry.space_group_name_H-M   'P 1'
#
loop_
_entity.id
_entity.type
_entity.pdbx_description
1 polymer ?
#
loop_
_entity_poly.entity_id
_entity_poly.type
_entity_poly.pdbx_seq_one_letter_code
_entity_poly.pdbx_strand_id
1 'polypeptide(L)'
;MEQISIGFNLDTVEDLPINRCTISTSSTGHGRYIRQTSSPSHVGIVSLRLEPFKGPHDFLLQWQVTEEQIPRDFLPAIIKGFQQAAGQDHGGHGILSQLKITITAGRCHPVDASVHGYMQATIIAIHGALTRTQLIPCV
;
A
#
# COMPACT_ATOMS: atom_id res chain seq x y z
N MET A 1 18.56 10.23 -7.44
CA MET A 1 17.51 9.50 -6.71
C MET A 1 16.35 10.45 -6.55
N GLU A 2 15.34 10.31 -7.41
CA GLU A 2 14.14 11.13 -7.35
C GLU A 2 13.26 10.58 -6.23
N GLN A 3 13.03 11.38 -5.19
CA GLN A 3 12.16 11.01 -4.08
C GLN A 3 10.90 11.85 -4.17
N ILE A 4 9.75 11.21 -4.38
CA ILE A 4 8.46 11.88 -4.44
C ILE A 4 7.70 11.53 -3.18
N SER A 5 7.27 12.55 -2.43
CA SER A 5 6.46 12.38 -1.22
C SER A 5 5.06 12.94 -1.49
N ILE A 6 4.04 12.10 -1.37
CA ILE A 6 2.64 12.43 -1.63
C ILE A 6 1.85 12.15 -0.37
N GLY A 7 1.37 13.21 0.28
CA GLY A 7 0.39 13.10 1.37
C GLY A 7 -1.01 12.99 0.78
N PHE A 8 -1.81 12.03 1.24
CA PHE A 8 -3.22 11.94 0.88
C PHE A 8 -4.07 11.52 2.08
N ASN A 9 -5.32 11.95 2.07
CA ASN A 9 -6.31 11.56 3.07
C ASN A 9 -7.30 10.59 2.43
N LEU A 10 -7.90 9.73 3.25
CA LEU A 10 -8.97 8.85 2.81
C LEU A 10 -10.30 9.57 3.07
N ASP A 11 -10.93 10.08 2.02
CA ASP A 11 -12.32 10.56 2.08
C ASP A 11 -13.21 9.39 2.52
N THR A 12 -13.49 9.33 3.81
CA THR A 12 -14.40 8.34 4.37
C THR A 12 -15.81 8.87 4.12
N VAL A 13 -16.55 8.23 3.22
CA VAL A 13 -17.99 8.49 3.07
C VAL A 13 -18.66 8.18 4.41
N GLU A 14 -19.39 9.16 4.92
CA GLU A 14 -19.95 9.21 6.27
C GLU A 14 -20.90 8.02 6.56
N ASP A 15 -20.93 7.55 7.82
CA ASP A 15 -22.13 7.07 8.58
C ASP A 15 -21.89 5.94 9.61
N LEU A 16 -20.66 5.58 9.98
CA LEU A 16 -20.42 4.71 11.16
C LEU A 16 -19.17 5.14 11.94
N PRO A 17 -19.10 4.96 13.28
CA PRO A 17 -17.87 5.14 14.03
C PRO A 17 -16.89 4.05 13.60
N ILE A 18 -16.08 4.36 12.60
CA ILE A 18 -15.01 3.47 12.17
C ILE A 18 -13.93 3.52 13.26
N ASN A 19 -13.69 2.38 13.90
CA ASN A 19 -12.48 2.25 14.70
C ASN A 19 -11.30 2.50 13.77
N ARG A 20 -10.31 3.25 14.25
CA ARG A 20 -9.07 3.50 13.52
C ARG A 20 -7.95 2.78 14.23
N CYS A 21 -7.03 2.20 13.47
CA CYS A 21 -5.83 1.60 14.01
C CYS A 21 -4.60 2.10 13.25
N THR A 22 -3.47 2.05 13.93
CA THR A 22 -2.15 2.33 13.36
C THR A 22 -1.18 1.22 13.76
N ILE A 23 0.04 1.26 13.23
CA ILE A 23 1.08 0.30 13.58
C ILE A 23 1.97 0.87 14.68
N SER A 24 2.46 0.03 15.59
CA SER A 24 3.40 0.48 16.63
C SER A 24 4.85 0.52 16.14
N THR A 25 5.21 -0.39 15.23
CA THR A 25 6.57 -0.60 14.73
C THR A 25 6.63 -0.54 13.21
N SER A 26 7.75 -0.08 12.69
CA SER A 26 8.01 -0.13 11.25
C SER A 26 8.18 -1.57 10.78
N SER A 27 7.61 -1.92 9.63
CA SER A 27 7.79 -3.23 9.01
C SER A 27 7.94 -3.15 7.51
N THR A 28 8.45 -4.22 6.92
CA THR A 28 8.58 -4.34 5.47
C THR A 28 7.65 -5.42 4.95
N GLY A 29 6.92 -5.09 3.89
CA GLY A 29 6.01 -5.97 3.19
C GLY A 29 6.53 -6.26 1.79
N HIS A 30 6.42 -7.53 1.39
CA HIS A 30 6.67 -7.93 0.01
C HIS A 30 5.39 -8.56 -0.55
N GLY A 31 4.88 -7.96 -1.62
CA GLY A 31 3.68 -8.42 -2.30
C GLY A 31 4.03 -8.87 -3.71
N ARG A 32 3.75 -10.14 -3.97
CA ARG A 32 3.88 -10.76 -5.29
C ARG A 32 2.52 -11.28 -5.71
N TYR A 33 1.95 -10.66 -6.73
CA TYR A 33 0.73 -11.12 -7.37
C TYR A 33 1.08 -11.69 -8.74
N ILE A 34 0.79 -12.98 -8.93
CA ILE A 34 0.90 -13.65 -10.23
C ILE A 34 -0.37 -14.45 -10.41
N ARG A 35 -1.22 -14.01 -11.34
CA ARG A 35 -2.40 -14.77 -11.73
C ARG A 35 -2.26 -15.16 -13.20
N GLN A 36 -1.92 -16.43 -13.41
CA GLN A 36 -1.86 -17.05 -14.72
C GLN A 36 -3.21 -17.75 -14.95
N THR A 37 -4.20 -16.98 -15.40
CA THR A 37 -5.51 -17.52 -15.78
C THR A 37 -5.65 -17.21 -17.27
N SER A 38 -5.14 -18.11 -18.11
CA SER A 38 -5.28 -18.14 -19.57
C SER A 38 -5.52 -16.77 -20.24
N SER A 39 -4.44 -16.04 -20.54
CA SER A 39 -4.36 -14.79 -21.33
C SER A 39 -5.54 -13.80 -21.19
N PRO A 40 -5.38 -12.64 -20.53
CA PRO A 40 -4.13 -11.98 -20.14
C PRO A 40 -3.58 -12.40 -18.76
N SER A 41 -2.26 -12.40 -18.62
CA SER A 41 -1.58 -12.65 -17.34
C SER A 41 -1.50 -11.34 -16.53
N HIS A 42 -1.80 -11.39 -15.23
CA HIS A 42 -1.65 -10.24 -14.34
C HIS A 42 -0.49 -10.50 -13.39
N VAL A 43 0.59 -9.73 -13.56
CA VAL A 43 1.78 -9.81 -12.71
C VAL A 43 2.08 -8.45 -12.08
N GLY A 44 2.36 -8.46 -10.78
CA GLY A 44 2.82 -7.29 -10.04
C GLY A 44 3.70 -7.70 -8.87
N ILE A 45 4.85 -7.06 -8.71
CA ILE A 45 5.75 -7.27 -7.58
C ILE A 45 6.10 -5.91 -6.98
N VAL A 46 5.74 -5.71 -5.71
CA VAL A 46 5.97 -4.48 -4.96
C VAL A 46 6.57 -4.83 -3.59
N SER A 47 7.66 -4.14 -3.25
CA SER A 47 8.24 -4.11 -1.92
C SER A 47 8.01 -2.74 -1.31
N LEU A 48 7.44 -2.72 -0.12
CA LEU A 48 7.18 -1.50 0.62
C LEU A 48 7.62 -1.63 2.07
N ARG A 49 7.80 -0.49 2.70
CA ARG A 49 8.02 -0.34 4.13
C ARG A 49 6.88 0.49 4.70
N LEU A 50 6.24 -0.04 5.74
CA LEU A 50 5.27 0.69 6.54
C LEU A 50 5.97 1.25 7.77
N GLU A 51 5.69 2.51 8.08
CA GLU A 51 6.19 3.21 9.25
C GLU A 51 5.04 3.97 9.92
N PRO A 52 4.99 4.00 11.27
CA PRO A 52 4.02 4.85 11.95
C PRO A 52 4.30 6.32 11.65
N PHE A 53 3.24 7.09 11.35
CA PHE A 53 3.37 8.48 10.97
C PHE A 53 2.35 9.36 11.67
N LYS A 54 2.84 10.23 12.55
CA LYS A 54 2.02 11.18 13.31
C LYS A 54 2.11 12.57 12.71
N GLY A 55 1.62 12.73 11.48
CA GLY A 55 1.60 14.01 10.78
C GLY A 55 0.19 14.58 10.57
N PRO A 56 0.07 15.65 9.78
CA PRO A 56 -1.21 16.29 9.47
C PRO A 56 -2.08 15.51 8.48
N HIS A 57 -1.51 14.50 7.81
CA HIS A 57 -2.20 13.63 6.87
C HIS A 57 -2.39 12.24 7.45
N ASP A 58 -3.49 11.57 7.10
CA ASP A 58 -3.70 10.16 7.47
C ASP A 58 -2.64 9.25 6.84
N PHE A 59 -2.22 9.56 5.60
CA PHE A 59 -1.25 8.75 4.88
C PHE A 59 -0.17 9.59 4.19
N LEU A 60 1.06 9.07 4.25
CA LEU A 60 2.20 9.64 3.53
C LEU A 60 2.82 8.55 2.66
N LEU A 61 2.73 8.70 1.33
CA LEU A 61 3.42 7.83 0.40
C LEU A 61 4.75 8.44 -0.01
N GLN A 62 5.83 7.71 0.22
CA GLN A 62 7.18 8.04 -0.21
C GLN A 62 7.60 7.08 -1.34
N TRP A 63 7.81 7.64 -2.51
CA TRP A 63 8.29 6.96 -3.70
C TRP A 63 9.82 7.01 -3.74
N GLN A 64 10.49 5.87 -3.52
CA GLN A 64 11.96 5.77 -3.61
C GLN A 64 12.44 4.88 -4.76
N VAL A 65 11.54 4.44 -5.65
CA VAL A 65 11.88 3.58 -6.79
C VAL A 65 12.21 4.38 -8.03
N THR A 66 13.04 3.82 -8.90
CA THR A 66 13.37 4.41 -10.21
C THR A 66 12.32 4.04 -11.27
N GLU A 67 12.22 4.83 -12.34
CA GLU A 67 11.30 4.54 -13.45
C GLU A 67 11.60 3.21 -14.14
N GLU A 68 12.84 2.72 -14.04
CA GLU A 68 13.25 1.39 -14.50
C GLU A 68 12.60 0.25 -13.70
N GLN A 69 12.29 0.48 -12.42
CA GLN A 69 11.65 -0.52 -11.55
C GLN A 69 10.13 -0.49 -11.68
N ILE A 70 9.56 0.70 -11.52
CA ILE A 70 8.13 0.94 -11.65
C ILE A 70 7.95 2.26 -12.40
N PRO A 71 7.37 2.25 -13.61
CA PRO A 71 7.05 3.51 -14.28
C PRO A 71 5.97 4.26 -13.50
N ARG A 72 6.10 5.60 -13.49
CA ARG A 72 5.19 6.53 -12.80
C ARG A 72 3.71 6.40 -13.18
N ASP A 73 3.42 5.76 -14.32
CA ASP A 73 2.06 5.49 -14.78
C ASP A 73 1.28 4.56 -13.81
N PHE A 74 1.98 3.69 -13.07
CA PHE A 74 1.38 2.78 -12.08
C PHE A 74 1.23 3.39 -10.68
N LEU A 75 1.74 4.60 -10.44
CA LEU A 75 1.56 5.32 -9.18
C LEU A 75 0.07 5.42 -8.75
N PRO A 76 -0.88 5.83 -9.60
CA PRO A 76 -2.30 5.85 -9.22
C PRO A 76 -2.85 4.45 -8.89
N ALA A 77 -2.31 3.39 -9.49
CA ALA A 77 -2.71 2.01 -9.18
C ALA A 77 -2.32 1.60 -7.76
N ILE A 78 -1.10 2.00 -7.36
CA ILE A 78 -0.56 1.75 -6.02
C ILE A 78 -1.35 2.54 -4.98
N ILE A 79 -1.66 3.81 -5.25
CA ILE A 79 -2.47 4.65 -4.36
C ILE A 79 -3.86 4.03 -4.16
N LYS A 80 -4.52 3.60 -5.24
CA LYS A 80 -5.82 2.91 -5.15
C LYS A 80 -5.73 1.60 -4.35
N GLY A 81 -4.67 0.82 -4.56
CA GLY A 81 -4.42 -0.41 -3.79
C GLY A 81 -4.24 -0.11 -2.30
N PHE A 82 -3.53 0.97 -1.98
CA PHE A 82 -3.37 1.42 -0.60
C PHE A 82 -4.70 1.87 0.00
N GLN A 83 -5.47 2.71 -0.69
CA GLN A 83 -6.78 3.18 -0.21
C GLN A 83 -7.73 2.01 0.05
N GLN A 84 -7.73 1.02 -0.84
CA GLN A 84 -8.52 -0.19 -0.64
C GLN A 84 -8.05 -0.98 0.57
N ALA A 85 -6.75 -1.22 0.73
CA ALA A 85 -6.24 -1.93 1.90
C ALA A 85 -6.54 -1.15 3.19
N ALA A 86 -6.31 0.16 3.22
CA ALA A 86 -6.52 1.00 4.40
C ALA A 86 -7.99 1.08 4.82
N GLY A 87 -8.92 1.07 3.86
CA GLY A 87 -10.37 1.08 4.12
C GLY A 87 -10.95 -0.26 4.54
N GLN A 88 -10.18 -1.36 4.55
CA GLN A 88 -10.64 -2.66 5.05
C GLN A 88 -10.51 -2.75 6.57
N ASP A 89 -11.40 -3.55 7.19
CA ASP A 89 -11.28 -3.90 8.61
C ASP A 89 -10.17 -4.94 8.81
N HIS A 90 -9.27 -4.66 9.76
CA HIS A 90 -8.13 -5.52 10.07
C HIS A 90 -8.37 -6.30 11.37
N GLY A 91 -9.36 -7.19 11.36
CA GLY A 91 -9.61 -8.11 12.47
C GLY A 91 -10.23 -7.43 13.68
N GLY A 92 -11.17 -6.51 13.46
CA GLY A 92 -11.89 -5.79 14.51
C GLY A 92 -11.17 -4.55 15.06
N HIS A 93 -9.95 -4.29 14.59
CA HIS A 93 -9.21 -3.05 14.89
C HIS A 93 -9.69 -1.85 14.05
N GLY A 94 -10.54 -2.09 13.04
CA GLY A 94 -11.05 -1.07 12.14
C GLY A 94 -10.10 -0.73 10.99
N ILE A 95 -10.22 0.49 10.47
CA ILE A 95 -9.46 0.96 9.30
C ILE A 95 -8.07 1.43 9.71
N LEU A 96 -7.12 1.38 8.78
CA LEU A 96 -5.77 1.92 9.03
C LEU A 96 -5.79 3.44 8.95
N SER A 97 -4.95 4.10 9.74
CA SER A 97 -4.69 5.54 9.68
C SER A 97 -3.31 5.87 10.24
N GLN A 98 -2.81 7.08 9.97
CA GLN A 98 -1.52 7.57 10.48
C GLN A 98 -0.34 6.69 10.06
N LEU A 99 -0.28 6.35 8.76
CA LEU A 99 0.76 5.48 8.21
C LEU A 99 1.56 6.16 7.12
N LYS A 100 2.87 5.95 7.17
CA LYS A 100 3.79 6.27 6.08
C LYS A 100 4.16 5.00 5.34
N ILE A 101 3.96 5.01 4.02
CA ILE A 101 4.32 3.92 3.11
C ILE A 101 5.49 4.38 2.27
N THR A 102 6.58 3.64 2.33
CA THR A 102 7.76 3.90 1.52
C THR A 102 7.95 2.76 0.52
N ILE A 103 7.77 3.03 -0.76
CA ILE A 103 8.02 2.05 -1.83
C ILE A 103 9.52 1.99 -2.09
N THR A 104 10.14 0.87 -1.70
CA THR A 104 11.60 0.70 -1.73
C THR A 104 12.09 -0.04 -2.95
N ALA A 105 11.27 -0.95 -3.49
CA ALA A 105 11.59 -1.67 -4.71
C ALA A 105 10.32 -2.17 -5.40
N GLY A 106 10.40 -2.34 -6.72
CA GLY A 106 9.41 -3.09 -7.48
C GLY A 106 10.09 -3.81 -8.63
N ARG A 107 9.38 -4.79 -9.20
CA ARG A 107 9.76 -5.32 -10.51
C ARG A 107 8.57 -5.24 -11.44
N CYS A 108 8.83 -4.60 -12.58
CA CYS A 108 7.97 -4.61 -13.75
C CYS A 108 8.48 -5.65 -14.75
N HIS A 109 7.60 -6.53 -15.20
CA HIS A 109 7.82 -7.22 -16.48
C HIS A 109 7.05 -6.45 -17.54
N PRO A 110 7.72 -5.77 -18.49
CA PRO A 110 7.10 -4.81 -19.40
C PRO A 110 6.03 -5.44 -20.31
N VAL A 111 6.03 -6.77 -20.48
CA VAL A 111 5.07 -7.48 -21.33
C VAL A 111 3.81 -7.96 -20.60
N ASP A 112 3.83 -8.01 -19.25
CA ASP A 112 2.72 -8.56 -18.43
C ASP A 112 2.26 -7.62 -17.29
N ALA A 113 2.86 -6.43 -17.18
CA ALA A 113 2.56 -5.46 -16.15
C ALA A 113 1.16 -4.88 -16.34
N SER A 114 0.26 -5.17 -15.40
CA SER A 114 -1.11 -4.68 -15.39
C SER A 114 -1.35 -3.76 -14.18
N VAL A 115 -2.12 -2.68 -14.38
CA VAL A 115 -2.61 -1.80 -13.31
C VAL A 115 -3.22 -2.60 -12.15
N HIS A 116 -4.04 -3.60 -12.48
CA HIS A 116 -4.66 -4.46 -11.48
C HIS A 116 -3.65 -5.33 -10.71
N GLY A 117 -2.59 -5.80 -11.38
CA GLY A 117 -1.53 -6.59 -10.75
C GLY A 117 -0.79 -5.81 -9.67
N TYR A 118 -0.45 -4.55 -9.96
CA TYR A 118 0.20 -3.66 -8.98
C TYR A 118 -0.70 -3.28 -7.81
N MET A 119 -1.98 -3.03 -8.10
CA MET A 119 -2.98 -2.77 -7.07
C MET A 119 -3.06 -3.94 -6.09
N GLN A 120 -3.21 -5.17 -6.59
CA GLN A 120 -3.28 -6.38 -5.77
C GLN A 120 -1.96 -6.69 -5.06
N ALA A 121 -0.82 -6.53 -5.74
CA ALA A 121 0.49 -6.70 -5.11
C ALA A 121 0.70 -5.74 -3.94
N THR A 122 0.24 -4.50 -4.06
CA THR A 122 0.31 -3.49 -2.98
C THR A 122 -0.53 -3.93 -1.78
N ILE A 123 -1.76 -4.39 -1.99
CA ILE A 123 -2.64 -4.89 -0.91
C ILE A 123 -1.98 -6.07 -0.18
N ILE A 124 -1.44 -7.03 -0.94
CA ILE A 124 -0.74 -8.20 -0.38
C ILE A 124 0.49 -7.77 0.42
N ALA A 125 1.26 -6.81 -0.08
CA ALA A 125 2.44 -6.29 0.60
C ALA A 125 2.06 -5.62 1.94
N ILE A 126 0.98 -4.83 1.96
CA ILE A 126 0.47 -4.20 3.18
C ILE A 126 0.04 -5.27 4.18
N HIS A 127 -0.83 -6.21 3.79
CA HIS A 127 -1.26 -7.28 4.69
C HIS A 127 -0.07 -8.07 5.25
N GLY A 128 0.91 -8.41 4.41
CA GLY A 128 2.12 -9.11 4.84
C GLY A 128 3.03 -8.30 5.77
N ALA A 129 2.99 -6.96 5.69
CA ALA A 129 3.66 -6.05 6.62
C ALA A 129 2.89 -5.94 7.94
N LEU A 130 1.56 -5.88 7.88
CA LEU A 130 0.68 -5.79 9.05
C LEU A 130 0.74 -7.05 9.91
N THR A 131 0.79 -8.24 9.31
CA THR A 131 0.97 -9.50 10.07
C THR A 131 2.27 -9.54 10.86
N ARG A 132 3.29 -8.76 10.45
CA ARG A 132 4.58 -8.65 11.14
C ARG A 132 4.62 -7.53 12.18
N THR A 133 3.56 -6.75 12.31
CA THR A 133 3.46 -5.63 13.25
C THR A 133 2.32 -5.81 14.20
N GLN A 134 2.40 -5.12 15.33
CA GLN A 134 1.26 -5.02 16.23
C GLN A 134 0.42 -3.80 15.83
N LEU A 135 -0.87 -4.05 15.57
CA LEU A 135 -1.88 -3.01 15.39
C LEU A 135 -2.24 -2.43 16.75
N ILE A 136 -2.23 -1.11 16.85
CA ILE A 136 -2.66 -0.36 18.02
C ILE A 136 -3.89 0.48 17.65
N PRO A 137 -4.94 0.51 18.49
CA PRO A 137 -6.08 1.37 18.25
C PRO A 137 -5.67 2.84 18.37
N CYS A 138 -6.16 3.66 17.45
CA CYS A 138 -6.10 5.11 17.53
C CYS A 138 -7.23 5.55 18.46
N VAL A 139 -6.93 5.63 19.76
CA VAL A 139 -7.85 6.13 20.80
C VAL A 139 -7.89 7.65 20.83
#